data_AF-A0A928VY44-F1
#
_entry.id   AF-A0A928VY44-F1
#
_cell.length_a   1.000
_cell.length_b   1.000
_cell.length_c   1.000
_cell.angle_alpha   90.00
_cell.angle_beta   90.00
_cell.angle_gamma   90.00
#
_symmetry.space_group_name_H-M   'P 1'
#
loop_
_entity.id
_entity.type
_entity.pdbx_description
1 polymer ?
#
loop_
_entity_poly.entity_id
_entity_poly.type
_entity_poly.pdbx_seq_one_letter_code
_entity_poly.pdbx_strand_id
1 'polypeptide(L)'
;MNATKPPNDLPLIDLFWHLRDAGLPLTIAQYDLAVRALQQAIEGGLDIGNRAAVVRLYRAIWVKSRREKYIFDRCFDDFEAKLNRAAVEVEVE
;
A
#
# COMPACT_ATOMS: atom_id res chain seq x y z
N MET A 1 -4.60 14.84 24.96
CA MET A 1 -4.46 14.88 23.48
C MET A 1 -3.44 13.84 23.07
N ASN A 2 -3.85 12.58 22.94
CA ASN A 2 -2.97 11.55 22.38
C ASN A 2 -3.29 11.49 20.89
N ALA A 3 -2.52 12.23 20.09
CA ALA A 3 -2.51 11.99 18.65
C ALA A 3 -1.91 10.60 18.47
N THR A 4 -2.75 9.57 18.46
CA THR A 4 -2.41 8.27 17.92
C THR A 4 -1.97 8.52 16.49
N LYS A 5 -0.66 8.62 16.29
CA LYS A 5 -0.02 8.55 14.98
C LYS A 5 -0.69 7.36 14.28
N PRO A 6 -1.44 7.55 13.18
CA PRO A 6 -1.97 6.40 12.46
C PRO A 6 -0.75 5.52 12.14
N PRO A 7 -0.76 4.20 12.39
CA PRO A 7 0.37 3.33 12.14
C PRO A 7 0.89 3.61 10.73
N ASN A 8 2.03 4.30 10.72
CA ASN A 8 2.68 4.86 9.55
C ASN A 8 3.53 3.77 8.86
N ASP A 9 3.16 2.51 9.09
CA ASP A 9 3.86 1.29 8.68
C ASP A 9 3.35 0.72 7.36
N LEU A 10 2.40 1.40 6.71
CA LEU A 10 2.17 1.23 5.29
C LEU A 10 2.83 2.39 4.56
N PRO A 11 4.09 2.24 4.10
CA PRO A 11 4.70 3.23 3.23
C PRO A 11 4.04 3.18 1.85
N LEU A 12 2.85 3.77 1.78
CA LEU A 12 2.00 3.92 0.60
C LEU A 12 2.78 4.61 -0.53
N ILE A 13 3.65 5.54 -0.14
CA ILE A 13 4.57 6.24 -1.03
C ILE A 13 5.62 5.30 -1.64
N ASP A 14 6.16 4.34 -0.88
CA ASP A 14 7.15 3.38 -1.39
C ASP A 14 6.49 2.37 -2.34
N LEU A 15 5.32 1.85 -1.98
CA LEU A 15 4.54 1.00 -2.88
C LEU A 15 4.18 1.74 -4.17
N PHE A 16 3.77 3.01 -4.07
CA PHE A 16 3.47 3.85 -5.24
C PHE A 16 4.69 4.02 -6.16
N TRP A 17 5.85 4.34 -5.60
CA TRP A 17 7.07 4.48 -6.39
C TRP A 17 7.49 3.17 -7.02
N HIS A 18 7.40 2.06 -6.28
CA HIS A 18 7.76 0.74 -6.77
C HIS A 18 6.86 0.29 -7.93
N LEU A 19 5.55 0.54 -7.83
CA LEU A 19 4.60 0.26 -8.92
C LEU A 19 4.89 1.11 -10.16
N ARG A 20 5.22 2.39 -9.96
CA ARG A 20 5.54 3.29 -11.07
C ARG A 20 6.84 2.87 -11.79
N ASP A 21 7.85 2.45 -11.04
CA ASP A 21 9.11 1.92 -11.58
C ASP A 21 8.88 0.63 -12.37
N ALA A 22 7.99 -0.25 -11.88
CA ALA A 22 7.60 -1.48 -12.57
C ALA A 22 6.71 -1.26 -13.82
N GLY A 23 6.42 -0.01 -14.18
CA GLY A 23 5.73 0.35 -15.41
C GLY A 23 4.21 0.52 -15.27
N LEU A 24 3.69 0.64 -14.05
CA LEU A 24 2.30 1.04 -13.84
C LEU A 24 2.16 2.56 -14.08
N PRO A 25 1.28 3.04 -14.97
CA PRO A 25 1.14 4.46 -15.31
C PRO A 25 0.39 5.24 -14.21
N LEU A 26 0.95 5.25 -13.01
CA LEU A 26 0.40 5.94 -11.85
C LEU A 26 0.71 7.43 -11.91
N THR A 27 -0.34 8.26 -11.80
CA THR A 27 -0.23 9.71 -11.69
C THR A 27 -0.43 10.16 -10.25
N ILE A 28 -0.03 11.40 -9.95
CA ILE A 28 -0.27 12.01 -8.63
C ILE A 28 -1.77 12.04 -8.29
N ALA A 29 -2.64 12.20 -9.29
CA ALA A 29 -4.09 12.11 -9.10
C ALA A 29 -4.55 10.72 -8.63
N GLN A 30 -3.91 9.64 -9.12
CA GLN A 30 -4.21 8.28 -8.67
C GLN A 30 -3.68 8.01 -7.25
N TYR A 31 -2.57 8.65 -6.87
CA TYR A 31 -2.09 8.64 -5.49
C TYR A 31 -3.09 9.33 -4.55
N ASP A 32 -3.51 10.55 -4.88
CA ASP A 32 -4.47 11.32 -4.09
C ASP A 32 -5.81 10.57 -3.93
N LEU A 33 -6.28 9.94 -5.01
CA LEU A 33 -7.47 9.09 -4.98
C LEU A 33 -7.32 7.90 -4.03
N ALA A 34 -6.16 7.24 -4.03
CA ALA A 34 -5.88 6.12 -3.13
C ALA A 34 -5.85 6.55 -1.66
N VAL A 35 -5.25 7.71 -1.37
CA VAL A 35 -5.23 8.28 -0.01
C VAL A 35 -6.65 8.61 0.46
N ARG A 36 -7.45 9.28 -0.37
CA ARG A 36 -8.85 9.60 -0.03
C ARG A 36 -9.70 8.36 0.18
N ALA A 37 -9.56 7.36 -0.70
CA ALA A 37 -10.30 6.12 -0.57
C ALA A 37 -9.90 5.36 0.70
N LEU A 38 -8.61 5.37 1.07
CA LEU A 38 -8.14 4.78 2.32
C LEU A 38 -8.76 5.51 3.51
N GLN A 39 -8.73 6.84 3.52
CA GLN A 39 -9.33 7.67 4.57
C GLN A 39 -10.82 7.32 4.77
N GLN A 40 -11.58 7.26 3.66
CA GLN A 40 -12.99 6.91 3.68
C GLN A 40 -13.23 5.47 4.14
N ALA A 41 -12.35 4.54 3.76
CA ALA A 41 -12.45 3.16 4.22
C ALA A 41 -12.20 3.06 5.73
N ILE A 42 -11.22 3.80 6.27
CA ILE A 42 -10.95 3.90 7.72
C ILE A 42 -12.17 4.44 8.45
N GLU A 43 -12.76 5.53 7.95
CA GLU A 43 -13.99 6.11 8.50
C GLU A 43 -15.17 5.10 8.46
N GLY A 44 -15.18 4.22 7.46
CA GLY A 44 -16.12 3.10 7.33
C GLY A 44 -15.79 1.86 8.17
N GLY A 45 -14.72 1.89 8.97
CA GLY A 45 -14.30 0.77 9.84
C GLY A 45 -13.25 -0.17 9.25
N LEU A 46 -12.55 0.23 8.19
CA LEU A 46 -11.40 -0.52 7.67
C LEU A 46 -10.26 -0.49 8.69
N ASP A 47 -9.86 -1.68 9.13
CA ASP A 47 -8.66 -1.84 9.93
C ASP A 47 -7.42 -1.70 9.04
N ILE A 48 -6.60 -0.68 9.31
CA ILE A 48 -5.33 -0.43 8.59
C ILE A 48 -4.21 -1.40 8.98
N GLY A 49 -4.36 -2.12 10.09
CA GLY A 49 -3.51 -3.26 10.42
C GLY A 49 -3.77 -4.46 9.49
N ASN A 50 -4.99 -4.57 8.96
CA ASN A 50 -5.36 -5.57 7.97
C ASN A 50 -4.85 -5.19 6.56
N ARG A 51 -3.56 -5.49 6.34
CA ARG A 51 -2.86 -5.25 5.07
C ARG A 51 -3.62 -5.81 3.87
N ALA A 52 -4.20 -7.00 3.98
CA ALA A 52 -4.97 -7.60 2.90
C ALA A 52 -6.18 -6.73 2.49
N ALA A 53 -6.87 -6.10 3.45
CA ALA A 53 -7.99 -5.23 3.17
C ALA A 53 -7.55 -3.93 2.48
N VAL A 54 -6.44 -3.34 2.93
CA VAL A 54 -5.85 -2.14 2.32
C VAL A 54 -5.37 -2.41 0.88
N VAL A 55 -4.78 -3.57 0.65
CA VAL A 55 -4.29 -3.98 -0.67
C VAL A 55 -5.42 -4.17 -1.67
N ARG A 56 -6.52 -4.78 -1.23
CA ARG A 56 -7.72 -4.91 -2.06
C ARG A 56 -8.25 -3.54 -2.49
N LEU A 57 -8.16 -2.54 -1.63
CA LEU A 57 -8.55 -1.17 -1.94
C LEU A 57 -7.63 -0.56 -3.01
N TYR A 58 -6.30 -0.57 -2.81
CA TYR A 58 -5.37 -0.03 -3.82
C TYR A 58 -5.45 -0.77 -5.14
N ARG A 59 -5.60 -2.09 -5.11
CA ARG A 59 -5.80 -2.91 -6.29
C ARG A 59 -7.04 -2.47 -7.06
N ALA A 60 -8.16 -2.18 -6.39
CA ALA A 60 -9.36 -1.67 -7.06
C ALA A 60 -9.17 -0.29 -7.69
N ILE A 61 -8.31 0.55 -7.11
CA ILE A 61 -8.09 1.92 -7.56
C ILE A 61 -7.08 1.98 -8.71
N TRP A 62 -5.94 1.31 -8.58
CA TRP A 62 -4.80 1.39 -9.48
C TRP A 62 -4.82 0.36 -10.62
N VAL A 63 -5.47 -0.80 -10.43
CA VAL A 63 -5.51 -1.83 -11.48
C VAL A 63 -6.68 -1.55 -12.44
N LYS A 64 -6.36 -1.17 -13.68
CA LYS A 64 -7.35 -0.97 -14.75
C LYS A 64 -7.37 -2.09 -15.80
N SER A 65 -6.34 -2.94 -15.83
CA SER A 65 -6.16 -4.01 -16.82
C SER A 65 -5.50 -5.26 -16.23
N ARG A 66 -5.52 -6.37 -16.98
CA ARG A 66 -4.84 -7.61 -16.60
C ARG A 66 -3.32 -7.44 -16.47
N ARG A 67 -2.71 -6.59 -17.29
CA ARG A 67 -1.27 -6.30 -17.24
C ARG A 67 -0.91 -5.53 -15.97
N GLU A 68 -1.70 -4.51 -15.64
CA GLU A 68 -1.52 -3.76 -14.40
C GLU A 68 -1.74 -4.62 -13.17
N LYS A 69 -2.70 -5.57 -13.22
CA LYS A 69 -2.88 -6.55 -12.16
C LYS A 69 -1.61 -7.34 -11.90
N TYR A 70 -0.99 -7.85 -12.97
CA TYR A 70 0.22 -8.67 -12.85
C TYR A 70 1.37 -7.87 -12.23
N ILE A 71 1.58 -6.63 -12.67
CA ILE A 71 2.60 -5.73 -12.11
C ILE A 71 2.29 -5.45 -10.63
N PHE A 72 1.04 -5.14 -10.32
CA PHE A 72 0.61 -4.86 -8.95
C PHE A 72 0.84 -6.05 -8.02
N ASP A 73 0.35 -7.23 -8.39
CA ASP A 73 0.48 -8.44 -7.57
C ASP A 73 1.97 -8.80 -7.36
N ARG A 74 2.83 -8.62 -8.38
CA ARG A 74 4.28 -8.87 -8.27
C ARG A 74 5.00 -7.85 -7.38
N CYS A 75 4.74 -6.56 -7.55
CA CYS A 75 5.32 -5.52 -6.71
C CYS A 75 4.86 -5.65 -5.27
N PHE A 76 3.62 -6.08 -5.06
CA PHE A 76 3.08 -6.27 -3.73
C PHE A 76 3.74 -7.45 -3.00
N ASP A 77 3.93 -8.58 -3.68
CA ASP A 77 4.67 -9.74 -3.16
C ASP A 77 6.12 -9.37 -2.75
N ASP A 78 6.82 -8.61 -3.59
CA ASP A 78 8.17 -8.11 -3.29
C ASP A 78 8.18 -7.15 -2.08
N PHE A 79 7.17 -6.29 -1.98
CA PHE A 79 6.99 -5.37 -0.87
C PHE A 79 6.69 -6.09 0.46
N GLU A 80 5.85 -7.13 0.44
CA GLU A 80 5.60 -7.97 1.61
C GLU A 80 6.86 -8.73 2.04
N ALA A 81 7.62 -9.27 1.08
CA ALA A 81 8.88 -9.94 1.36
C ALA A 81 9.91 -8.99 2.01
N LYS A 82 9.99 -7.73 1.56
CA LYS A 82 10.85 -6.69 2.14
C LYS A 82 10.43 -6.31 3.56
N LEU A 83 9.14 -6.10 3.79
CA LEU A 83 8.62 -5.79 5.12
C LEU A 83 8.87 -6.94 6.10
N ASN A 84 8.72 -8.19 5.65
CA ASN A 84 8.99 -9.36 6.48
C ASN A 84 10.49 -9.50 6.82
N ARG A 85 11.39 -9.13 5.89
CA ARG A 85 12.84 -9.09 6.15
C ARG A 85 13.24 -8.00 7.14
N ALA A 86 12.65 -6.80 7.02
CA ALA A 86 12.94 -5.69 7.93
C ALA A 86 12.54 -5.99 9.39
N ALA A 87 11.53 -6.87 9.61
CA ALA A 87 11.14 -7.30 10.95
C ALA A 87 12.16 -8.24 11.62
N VAL A 88 13.02 -8.93 10.85
CA VAL A 88 14.02 -9.88 11.37
C VAL A 88 15.29 -9.16 11.84
N GLU A 89 15.58 -7.93 11.38
CA GLU A 89 16.78 -7.17 11.75
C GLU A 89 16.66 -6.41 13.09
N VAL A 90 15.47 -6.38 13.73
CA VAL A 90 15.25 -5.59 14.96
C VAL A 90 15.42 -6.42 16.26
N GLU A 91 15.61 -7.75 16.17
CA GLU A 91 15.83 -8.63 17.35
C GLU A 91 17.31 -8.83 17.70
N VAL A 92 18.24 -8.03 17.17
CA VAL A 92 19.67 -8.12 17.49
C VAL A 92 20.18 -6.80 18.06
N GLU A 93 19.78 -6.47 19.29
CA GLU A 93 20.58 -5.64 20.22
C GLU A 93 20.34 -6.05 21.67
#